data_AF-A0A2V9SGJ6-F1
#
_entry.id   AF-A0A2V9SGJ6-F1
#
_cell.length_a   1.000
_cell.length_b   1.000
_cell.length_c   1.000
_cell.angle_alpha   90.00
_cell.angle_beta   90.00
_cell.angle_gamma   90.00
#
_symmetry.space_group_name_H-M   'P 1'
#
loop_
_entity.id
_entity.type
_entity.pdbx_description
1 polymer ?
#
loop_
_entity_poly.entity_id
_entity_poly.type
_entity_poly.pdbx_seq_one_letter_code
_entity_poly.pdbx_strand_id
1 'polypeptide(L)'
;MQGGDEKDLLSVADTSARASKESPVEETSTLHRQSLRQSPLFIVLIALLLRLAVLSFGTTYHITPRRDHFQFGWEMGRIARSIATGNGFSSPTDLPTGPSAWAPPLYPYILAGVFKLFGVYSHAAAWGILAFNSIFSSLTCLTLYWIAQRMYGLTVARATAWTWAFFPYAIYWPTRVVWETSLTAFLLSLALLLTLRMANQPPRPRGWIIFGLLWGVIALTNTAVLSMLPFCLLWLLYRLRRDSLAGAQLRCLRKIRIHSRQPSPRNAHGQ
;
A
#
# COMPACT_ATOMS: atom_id res chain seq x y z
N MET A 1 -0.94 -15.07 -89.97
CA MET A 1 -1.56 -14.94 -88.63
C MET A 1 -0.47 -15.20 -87.61
N GLN A 2 0.28 -14.17 -87.25
CA GLN A 2 1.38 -14.22 -86.28
C GLN A 2 0.90 -13.45 -85.05
N GLY A 3 0.79 -14.13 -83.93
CA GLY A 3 0.34 -13.55 -82.68
C GLY A 3 0.96 -14.28 -81.50
N GLY A 4 1.51 -13.49 -80.59
CA GLY A 4 1.84 -13.89 -79.22
C GLY A 4 3.29 -14.29 -79.02
N ASP A 5 4.16 -13.32 -78.68
CA ASP A 5 5.28 -13.59 -77.76
C ASP A 5 6.04 -12.33 -77.24
N GLU A 6 5.40 -11.17 -77.12
CA GLU A 6 6.14 -9.96 -76.70
C GLU A 6 5.31 -8.98 -75.84
N LYS A 7 4.55 -9.51 -74.87
CA LYS A 7 3.83 -8.66 -73.89
C LYS A 7 4.04 -9.00 -72.42
N ASP A 8 4.68 -10.12 -72.07
CA ASP A 8 4.79 -10.54 -70.67
C ASP A 8 6.11 -10.16 -69.97
N LEU A 9 7.09 -9.58 -70.69
CA LEU A 9 8.39 -9.23 -70.10
C LEU A 9 8.49 -7.79 -69.56
N LEU A 10 7.55 -6.90 -69.89
CA LEU A 10 7.54 -5.52 -69.39
C LEU A 10 6.57 -5.29 -68.21
N SER A 11 5.74 -6.26 -67.85
CA SER A 11 4.83 -6.15 -66.69
C SER A 11 5.46 -6.60 -65.36
N VAL A 12 6.62 -7.26 -65.38
CA VAL A 12 7.25 -7.80 -64.16
C VAL A 12 8.32 -6.86 -63.60
N ALA A 13 8.87 -5.95 -64.42
CA ALA A 13 9.91 -5.01 -63.98
C ALA A 13 9.37 -3.81 -63.16
N ASP A 14 8.12 -3.42 -63.34
CA ASP A 14 7.51 -2.30 -62.58
C ASP A 14 6.97 -2.70 -61.21
N THR A 15 6.84 -4.00 -60.94
CA THR A 15 6.34 -4.49 -59.64
C THR A 15 7.44 -4.57 -58.58
N SER A 16 8.71 -4.56 -58.99
CA SER A 16 9.86 -4.59 -58.07
C SER A 16 10.27 -3.21 -57.53
N ALA A 17 9.77 -2.11 -58.12
CA ALA A 17 10.15 -0.74 -57.74
C ALA A 17 9.13 -0.03 -56.82
N ARG A 18 8.09 -0.74 -56.36
CA ARG A 18 7.13 -0.23 -55.36
C ARG A 18 7.28 -0.84 -53.96
N ALA A 19 8.34 -1.62 -53.74
CA ALA A 19 8.60 -2.33 -52.49
C ALA A 19 9.54 -1.59 -51.51
N SER A 20 9.63 -0.26 -51.55
CA SER A 20 10.53 0.49 -50.66
C SER A 20 10.01 1.86 -50.24
N LYS A 21 8.80 1.91 -49.67
CA LYS A 21 8.34 3.09 -48.93
C LYS A 21 7.24 2.78 -47.92
N GLU A 22 7.45 1.78 -47.06
CA GLU A 22 6.74 1.71 -45.78
C GLU A 22 7.78 1.74 -44.66
N SER A 23 7.81 2.88 -43.98
CA SER A 23 8.65 3.19 -42.84
C SER A 23 8.23 2.37 -41.61
N PRO A 24 9.09 1.55 -41.00
CA PRO A 24 8.79 0.84 -39.76
C PRO A 24 9.12 1.72 -38.54
N VAL A 25 8.47 2.89 -38.41
CA VAL A 25 8.77 3.83 -37.28
C VAL A 25 7.54 4.15 -36.42
N GLU A 26 6.32 3.78 -36.83
CA GLU A 26 5.11 4.23 -36.12
C GLU A 26 4.44 3.18 -35.19
N GLU A 27 4.87 1.92 -35.19
CA GLU A 27 4.21 0.87 -34.41
C GLU A 27 4.72 0.71 -32.96
N THR A 28 5.84 1.31 -32.59
CA THR A 28 6.39 1.19 -31.22
C THR A 28 5.84 2.21 -30.22
N SER A 29 5.00 3.17 -30.66
CA SER A 29 4.49 4.23 -29.79
C SER A 29 3.13 3.94 -29.13
N THR A 30 2.37 2.97 -29.64
CA THR A 30 0.99 2.69 -29.21
C THR A 30 0.88 1.62 -28.12
N LEU A 31 1.90 0.78 -27.93
CA LEU A 31 1.89 -0.33 -26.96
C LEU A 31 2.30 0.05 -25.53
N HIS A 32 2.86 1.24 -25.30
CA HIS A 32 3.29 1.68 -23.95
C HIS A 32 2.33 2.69 -23.29
N ARG A 33 1.20 3.01 -23.95
CA ARG A 33 0.15 3.86 -23.39
C ARG A 33 -0.89 3.04 -22.63
N GLN A 34 -0.47 1.99 -21.92
CA GLN A 34 -1.24 1.52 -20.77
C GLN A 34 -1.33 2.70 -19.80
N SER A 35 -2.47 3.39 -19.90
CA SER A 35 -2.69 4.75 -19.43
C SER A 35 -2.06 4.98 -18.07
N LEU A 36 -1.10 5.91 -17.97
CA LEU A 36 -0.46 6.30 -16.71
C LEU A 36 -1.50 6.55 -15.60
N ARG A 37 -2.71 6.98 -15.96
CA ARG A 37 -3.87 7.20 -15.08
C ARG A 37 -4.39 5.94 -14.39
N GLN A 38 -4.03 4.75 -14.89
CA GLN A 38 -4.43 3.45 -14.37
C GLN A 38 -3.41 2.86 -13.38
N SER A 39 -2.22 3.45 -13.28
CA SER A 39 -1.18 3.03 -12.34
C SER A 39 -1.53 3.46 -10.91
N PRO A 40 -1.47 2.56 -9.91
CA PRO A 40 -1.73 2.93 -8.53
C PRO A 40 -0.74 3.96 -8.00
N LEU A 41 0.51 3.97 -8.48
CA LEU A 41 1.52 4.97 -8.11
C LEU A 41 1.15 6.37 -8.61
N PHE A 42 0.53 6.47 -9.78
CA PHE A 42 0.04 7.74 -10.30
C PHE A 42 -1.10 8.27 -9.40
N ILE A 43 -2.01 7.40 -8.94
CA ILE A 43 -3.06 7.79 -7.99
C ILE A 43 -2.46 8.31 -6.68
N VAL A 44 -1.46 7.61 -6.14
CA VAL A 44 -0.73 8.03 -4.93
C VAL A 44 -0.07 9.40 -5.13
N LEU A 45 0.56 9.62 -6.29
CA LEU A 45 1.19 10.90 -6.62
C LEU A 45 0.16 12.02 -6.67
N ILE A 46 -0.97 11.82 -7.35
CA ILE A 46 -2.06 12.82 -7.40
C ILE A 46 -2.63 13.08 -6.01
N ALA A 47 -2.86 12.03 -5.21
CA ALA A 47 -3.34 12.15 -3.84
C ALA A 47 -2.38 12.97 -2.96
N LEU A 48 -1.07 12.78 -3.14
CA LEU A 48 -0.03 13.52 -2.42
C LEU A 48 0.03 14.97 -2.87
N LEU A 49 0.09 15.23 -4.18
CA LEU A 49 0.12 16.58 -4.73
C LEU A 49 -1.12 17.39 -4.30
N LEU A 50 -2.30 16.77 -4.31
CA LEU A 50 -3.53 17.39 -3.83
C LEU A 50 -3.43 17.78 -2.34
N ARG A 51 -2.95 16.87 -1.48
CA ARG A 51 -2.81 17.15 -0.04
C ARG A 51 -1.76 18.23 0.23
N LEU A 52 -0.63 18.21 -0.48
CA LEU A 52 0.40 19.24 -0.37
C LEU A 52 -0.08 20.60 -0.88
N ALA A 53 -0.89 20.62 -1.93
CA ALA A 53 -1.54 21.83 -2.43
C ALA A 53 -2.52 22.38 -1.39
N VAL A 54 -3.41 21.54 -0.83
CA VAL A 54 -4.34 21.95 0.24
C VAL A 54 -3.59 22.47 1.48
N LEU A 55 -2.52 21.78 1.89
CA LEU A 55 -1.65 22.20 2.99
C LEU A 55 -1.04 23.58 2.75
N SER A 56 -0.45 23.79 1.57
CA SER A 56 0.35 24.98 1.27
C SER A 56 -0.52 26.18 0.92
N PHE A 57 -1.53 26.01 0.05
CA PHE A 57 -2.45 27.08 -0.34
C PHE A 57 -3.49 27.37 0.74
N GLY A 58 -3.94 26.36 1.48
CA GLY A 58 -4.82 26.54 2.63
C GLY A 58 -4.10 27.03 3.88
N THR A 59 -2.78 27.25 3.81
CA THR A 59 -1.92 27.73 4.90
C THR A 59 -2.14 26.99 6.22
N THR A 60 -2.44 25.70 6.15
CA THR A 60 -2.92 24.94 7.31
C THR A 60 -1.82 24.66 8.34
N TYR A 61 -0.56 24.88 7.94
CA TYR A 61 0.62 24.88 8.79
C TYR A 61 0.74 26.13 9.68
N HIS A 62 -0.09 27.16 9.47
CA HIS A 62 -0.22 28.31 10.40
C HIS A 62 -1.11 27.88 11.56
N ILE A 63 -0.50 27.26 12.57
CA ILE A 63 -1.20 26.81 13.76
C ILE A 63 -1.22 27.92 14.79
N THR A 64 -2.41 28.17 15.36
CA THR A 64 -2.62 29.24 16.33
C THR A 64 -1.69 29.11 17.54
N PRO A 65 -0.98 30.18 17.96
CA PRO A 65 -0.08 30.15 19.11
C PRO A 65 -0.81 30.23 20.47
N ARG A 66 -2.14 30.16 20.49
CA ARG A 66 -2.96 30.29 21.71
C ARG A 66 -2.62 29.17 22.70
N ARG A 67 -2.64 29.52 24.00
CA ARG A 67 -2.29 28.62 25.11
C ARG A 67 -0.93 27.94 24.91
N ASP A 68 0.12 28.74 24.70
CA ASP A 68 1.48 28.21 24.48
C ASP A 68 1.52 27.12 23.39
N HIS A 69 0.89 27.42 22.24
CA HIS A 69 0.79 26.52 21.09
C HIS A 69 0.11 25.18 21.37
N PHE A 70 -0.80 25.06 22.35
CA PHE A 70 -1.48 23.80 22.64
C PHE A 70 -2.18 23.20 21.42
N GLN A 71 -2.72 24.03 20.53
CA GLN A 71 -3.37 23.53 19.29
C GLN A 71 -2.38 22.90 18.30
N PHE A 72 -1.08 23.05 18.52
CA PHE A 72 -0.03 22.36 17.79
C PHE A 72 0.05 20.92 18.25
N GLY A 73 -0.85 20.09 17.74
CA GLY A 73 -0.87 18.66 18.01
C GLY A 73 -1.27 18.27 19.43
N TRP A 74 -1.85 19.19 20.21
CA TRP A 74 -2.35 18.94 21.57
C TRP A 74 -1.31 18.16 22.39
N GLU A 75 -1.72 17.05 23.00
CA GLU A 75 -0.85 16.26 23.86
C GLU A 75 0.33 15.66 23.10
N MET A 76 0.16 15.27 21.83
CA MET A 76 1.25 14.76 20.98
C MET A 76 2.34 15.81 20.78
N GLY A 77 1.94 17.05 20.52
CA GLY A 77 2.88 18.16 20.36
C GLY A 77 3.51 18.63 21.67
N ARG A 78 2.79 18.58 22.79
CA ARG A 78 3.34 18.88 24.13
C ARG A 78 4.40 17.87 24.55
N ILE A 79 4.11 16.57 24.41
CA ILE A 79 5.08 15.50 24.66
C ILE A 79 6.29 15.66 23.73
N ALA A 80 6.07 15.91 22.44
CA ALA A 80 7.15 16.10 21.47
C ALA A 80 8.05 17.29 21.82
N ARG A 81 7.48 18.41 22.28
CA ARG A 81 8.25 19.55 22.79
C ARG A 81 9.09 19.15 23.99
N SER A 82 8.52 18.49 25.00
CA SER A 82 9.27 18.02 26.18
C SER A 82 10.45 17.14 25.78
N ILE A 83 10.26 16.21 24.85
CA ILE A 83 11.35 15.36 24.34
C ILE A 83 12.41 16.22 23.63
N ALA A 84 11.99 17.13 22.76
CA ALA A 84 12.90 17.97 21.99
C ALA A 84 13.74 18.90 22.89
N THR A 85 13.17 19.39 23.99
CA THR A 85 13.84 20.26 24.97
C THR A 85 14.59 19.52 26.08
N GLY A 86 14.66 18.18 26.03
CA GLY A 86 15.44 17.38 26.98
C GLY A 86 14.71 16.98 28.28
N ASN A 87 13.41 17.23 28.39
CA ASN A 87 12.58 16.87 29.55
C ASN A 87 12.03 15.43 29.49
N GLY A 88 12.45 14.65 28.48
CA GLY A 88 11.99 13.28 28.26
C GLY A 88 10.51 13.20 27.84
N PHE A 89 9.93 12.01 27.95
CA PHE A 89 8.53 11.75 27.62
C PHE A 89 7.61 12.22 28.77
N SER A 90 7.21 13.50 28.73
CA SER A 90 6.58 14.18 29.88
C SER A 90 5.66 15.32 29.48
N SER A 91 4.84 15.77 30.43
CA SER A 91 4.00 16.98 30.37
C SER A 91 3.09 17.06 29.14
N PRO A 92 2.07 16.18 29.03
CA PRO A 92 1.15 16.15 27.88
C PRO A 92 0.22 17.36 27.83
N THR A 93 0.14 18.19 28.86
CA THR A 93 -0.76 19.34 28.92
C THR A 93 0.00 20.66 28.89
N ASP A 94 -0.72 21.77 29.01
CA ASP A 94 -0.16 23.13 29.07
C ASP A 94 0.75 23.35 30.29
N LEU A 95 0.64 22.51 31.32
CA LEU A 95 1.40 22.61 32.56
C LEU A 95 2.48 21.54 32.65
N PRO A 96 3.59 21.80 33.36
CA PRO A 96 4.62 20.79 33.63
C PRO A 96 4.08 19.77 34.64
N THR A 97 3.55 18.65 34.16
CA THR A 97 2.99 17.58 35.01
C THR A 97 3.97 16.45 35.30
N GLY A 98 5.18 16.49 34.73
CA GLY A 98 6.19 15.43 34.88
C GLY A 98 6.02 14.26 33.90
N PRO A 99 6.74 13.14 34.13
CA PRO A 99 6.73 11.96 33.24
C PRO A 99 5.32 11.45 32.93
N SER A 100 5.12 10.95 31.71
CA SER A 100 3.79 10.57 31.23
C SER A 100 3.77 9.26 30.44
N ALA A 101 2.62 8.58 30.44
CA ALA A 101 2.29 7.46 29.57
C ALA A 101 1.01 7.75 28.77
N TRP A 102 0.73 9.03 28.49
CA TRP A 102 -0.54 9.50 27.92
C TRP A 102 -0.82 8.96 26.51
N ALA A 103 0.21 8.86 25.67
CA ALA A 103 0.09 8.48 24.28
C ALA A 103 1.11 7.39 23.90
N PRO A 104 0.83 6.57 22.89
CA PRO A 104 1.82 5.68 22.30
C PRO A 104 3.04 6.48 21.79
N PRO A 105 4.25 5.94 21.92
CA PRO A 105 5.45 6.78 21.84
C PRO A 105 5.87 7.15 20.42
N LEU A 106 5.50 6.38 19.38
CA LEU A 106 6.12 6.51 18.06
C LEU A 106 5.90 7.89 17.45
N TYR A 107 4.66 8.39 17.45
CA TYR A 107 4.34 9.67 16.83
C TYR A 107 4.93 10.87 17.59
N PRO A 108 4.85 10.96 18.93
CA PRO A 108 5.57 11.98 19.69
C PRO A 108 7.09 12.03 19.42
N TYR A 109 7.75 10.88 19.28
CA TYR A 109 9.18 10.86 18.95
C TYR A 109 9.48 11.34 17.53
N ILE A 110 8.62 11.03 16.56
CA ILE A 110 8.73 11.56 15.19
C ILE A 110 8.62 13.10 15.23
N LEU A 111 7.59 13.63 15.90
CA LEU A 111 7.40 15.07 16.07
C LEU A 111 8.58 15.74 16.77
N ALA A 112 9.12 15.12 17.83
CA ALA A 112 10.30 15.63 18.53
C ALA A 112 11.53 15.73 17.61
N GLY A 113 11.71 14.74 16.72
CA GLY A 113 12.74 14.79 15.68
C GLY A 113 12.55 15.99 14.74
N VAL A 114 11.32 16.22 14.27
CA VAL A 114 11.01 17.39 13.44
C VAL A 114 11.27 18.69 14.20
N PHE A 115 10.88 18.79 15.47
CA PHE A 115 11.13 19.97 16.31
C PHE A 115 12.61 20.26 16.51
N LYS A 116 13.46 19.22 16.63
CA LYS A 116 14.91 19.41 16.70
C LYS A 116 15.51 19.95 15.39
N LEU A 117 14.95 19.58 14.24
CA LEU A 117 15.47 19.99 12.93
C LEU A 117 14.97 21.38 12.52
N PHE A 118 13.70 21.69 12.76
CA PHE A 118 13.04 22.88 12.23
C PHE A 118 12.63 23.91 13.31
N GLY A 119 12.88 23.60 14.59
CA GLY A 119 12.46 24.42 15.72
C GLY A 119 11.09 24.01 16.27
N VAL A 120 10.95 24.13 17.60
CA VAL A 120 9.71 23.81 18.32
C VAL A 120 8.61 24.79 17.88
N TYR A 121 7.45 24.25 17.51
CA TYR A 121 6.26 25.00 17.07
C TYR A 121 6.47 25.96 15.90
N SER A 122 7.52 25.77 15.11
CA SER A 122 7.76 26.58 13.93
C SER A 122 6.80 26.21 12.79
N HIS A 123 6.57 27.15 11.88
CA HIS A 123 5.82 26.93 10.65
C HIS A 123 6.47 25.83 9.78
N ALA A 124 7.80 25.77 9.75
CA ALA A 124 8.54 24.73 9.04
C ALA A 124 8.31 23.34 9.65
N ALA A 125 8.29 23.23 10.98
CA ALA A 125 7.95 21.98 11.66
C ALA A 125 6.51 21.56 11.37
N ALA A 126 5.55 22.48 11.45
CA ALA A 126 4.15 22.22 11.15
C ALA A 126 3.97 21.69 9.72
N TRP A 127 4.58 22.38 8.75
CA TRP A 127 4.53 21.96 7.35
C TRP A 127 5.15 20.57 7.17
N GLY A 128 6.32 20.31 7.76
CA GLY A 128 6.99 19.02 7.69
C GLY A 128 6.17 17.86 8.26
N ILE A 129 5.51 18.07 9.41
CA ILE A 129 4.65 17.07 10.05
C ILE A 129 3.39 16.80 9.21
N LEU A 130 2.74 17.84 8.69
CA LEU A 130 1.55 17.69 7.86
C LEU A 130 1.87 17.07 6.49
N ALA A 131 3.05 17.37 5.93
CA ALA A 131 3.58 16.68 4.76
C ALA A 131 3.83 15.19 5.03
N PHE A 132 4.44 14.86 6.18
CA PHE A 132 4.60 13.47 6.63
C PHE A 132 3.26 12.74 6.72
N ASN A 133 2.25 13.33 7.37
CA ASN A 133 0.91 12.76 7.44
C ASN A 133 0.30 12.59 6.04
N SER A 134 0.51 13.56 5.16
CA SER A 134 0.02 13.52 3.77
C SER A 134 0.64 12.39 2.95
N ILE A 135 1.92 12.07 3.18
CA ILE A 135 2.59 10.93 2.54
C ILE A 135 1.91 9.63 2.96
N PHE A 136 1.70 9.38 4.25
CA PHE A 136 1.08 8.14 4.72
C PHE A 136 -0.40 8.03 4.32
N SER A 137 -1.15 9.14 4.36
CA SER A 137 -2.52 9.17 3.84
C SER A 137 -2.58 8.83 2.35
N SER A 138 -1.63 9.31 1.54
CA SER A 138 -1.54 8.99 0.11
C SER A 138 -1.11 7.54 -0.13
N LEU A 139 -0.15 7.02 0.64
CA LEU A 139 0.27 5.61 0.56
C LEU A 139 -0.86 4.64 0.92
N THR A 140 -1.84 5.07 1.71
CA THR A 140 -3.05 4.27 1.99
C THR A 140 -3.86 3.99 0.71
N CYS A 141 -3.82 4.86 -0.31
CA CYS A 141 -4.40 4.56 -1.62
C CYS A 141 -3.81 3.26 -2.21
N LEU A 142 -2.51 3.05 -2.04
CA LEU A 142 -1.80 1.89 -2.58
C LEU A 142 -2.24 0.60 -1.89
N THR A 143 -2.24 0.57 -0.56
CA THR A 143 -2.64 -0.63 0.20
C THR A 143 -4.10 -0.98 -0.07
N LEU A 144 -5.00 0.00 -0.10
CA LEU A 144 -6.41 -0.19 -0.45
C LEU A 144 -6.59 -0.71 -1.88
N TYR A 145 -5.83 -0.18 -2.85
CA TYR A 145 -5.83 -0.69 -4.22
C TYR A 145 -5.50 -2.19 -4.25
N TRP A 146 -4.41 -2.62 -3.61
CA TRP A 146 -4.00 -4.03 -3.62
C TRP A 146 -4.98 -4.94 -2.88
N ILE A 147 -5.61 -4.46 -1.80
CA ILE A 147 -6.66 -5.19 -1.10
C ILE A 147 -7.85 -5.39 -2.04
N ALA A 148 -8.38 -4.31 -2.60
CA ALA A 148 -9.56 -4.33 -3.46
C ALA A 148 -9.32 -5.11 -4.76
N GLN A 149 -8.13 -5.00 -5.36
CA GLN A 149 -7.75 -5.77 -6.54
C GLN A 149 -7.87 -7.27 -6.30
N ARG A 150 -7.47 -7.71 -5.11
CA ARG A 150 -7.46 -9.12 -4.74
C ARG A 150 -8.82 -9.66 -4.37
N MET A 151 -9.70 -8.83 -3.85
CA MET A 151 -11.04 -9.22 -3.42
C MET A 151 -12.09 -9.07 -4.52
N TYR A 152 -11.97 -8.04 -5.37
CA TYR A 152 -13.03 -7.59 -6.27
C TYR A 152 -12.55 -7.27 -7.70
N GLY A 153 -11.26 -7.43 -7.98
CA GLY A 153 -10.68 -7.17 -9.30
C GLY A 153 -10.27 -5.72 -9.55
N LEU A 154 -9.75 -5.48 -10.76
CA LEU A 154 -9.00 -4.26 -11.10
C LEU A 154 -9.86 -2.98 -11.12
N THR A 155 -11.11 -3.09 -11.58
CA THR A 155 -12.02 -1.93 -11.67
C THR A 155 -12.35 -1.37 -10.28
N VAL A 156 -12.71 -2.26 -9.34
CA VAL A 156 -13.00 -1.87 -7.96
C VAL A 156 -11.75 -1.33 -7.27
N ALA A 157 -10.58 -1.93 -7.50
CA ALA A 157 -9.31 -1.43 -6.97
C ALA A 157 -9.03 0.03 -7.34
N ARG A 158 -9.22 0.37 -8.62
CA ARG A 158 -9.05 1.73 -9.12
C ARG A 158 -10.07 2.68 -8.51
N ALA A 159 -11.34 2.28 -8.45
CA ALA A 159 -12.39 3.06 -7.84
C ALA A 159 -12.09 3.34 -6.36
N THR A 160 -11.73 2.33 -5.57
CA THR A 160 -11.37 2.48 -4.16
C THR A 160 -10.21 3.45 -3.96
N ALA A 161 -9.14 3.32 -4.76
CA ALA A 161 -7.97 4.20 -4.64
C ALA A 161 -8.28 5.65 -4.99
N TRP A 162 -9.05 5.89 -6.07
CA TRP A 162 -9.49 7.23 -6.45
C TRP A 162 -10.46 7.85 -5.44
N THR A 163 -11.39 7.05 -4.91
CA THR A 163 -12.28 7.48 -3.83
C THR A 163 -11.48 7.95 -2.63
N TRP A 164 -10.50 7.17 -2.15
CA TRP A 164 -9.65 7.59 -1.03
C TRP A 164 -8.79 8.82 -1.36
N ALA A 165 -8.28 8.92 -2.58
CA ALA A 165 -7.45 10.05 -3.02
C ALA A 165 -8.20 11.39 -2.89
N PHE A 166 -9.50 11.41 -3.24
CA PHE A 166 -10.34 12.60 -3.23
C PHE A 166 -11.31 12.70 -2.05
N PHE A 167 -11.35 11.70 -1.17
CA PHE A 167 -12.27 11.70 -0.04
C PHE A 167 -11.96 12.87 0.91
N PRO A 168 -12.91 13.80 1.14
CA PRO A 168 -12.62 15.04 1.86
C PRO A 168 -12.01 14.81 3.25
N TYR A 169 -12.48 13.80 3.98
CA TYR A 169 -11.96 13.48 5.30
C TYR A 169 -10.52 12.93 5.24
N ALA A 170 -10.20 12.13 4.22
CA ALA A 170 -8.85 11.61 4.01
C ALA A 170 -7.85 12.70 3.55
N ILE A 171 -8.33 13.88 3.14
CA ILE A 171 -7.53 15.08 2.87
C ILE A 171 -7.45 15.97 4.12
N TYR A 172 -8.56 16.16 4.82
CA TYR A 172 -8.66 17.03 5.99
C TYR A 172 -7.69 16.63 7.10
N TRP A 173 -7.73 15.37 7.54
CA TRP A 173 -6.92 14.91 8.67
C TRP A 173 -5.41 15.10 8.49
N PRO A 174 -4.80 14.63 7.38
CA PRO A 174 -3.35 14.78 7.21
C PRO A 174 -2.90 16.22 7.00
N THR A 175 -3.78 17.10 6.52
CA THR A 175 -3.41 18.49 6.17
C THR A 175 -3.69 19.48 7.29
N ARG A 176 -4.54 19.16 8.26
CA ARG A 176 -4.96 20.10 9.32
C ARG A 176 -4.61 19.65 10.73
N VAL A 177 -4.48 18.34 10.94
CA VAL A 177 -4.39 17.79 12.30
C VAL A 177 -3.04 17.10 12.47
N VAL A 178 -2.28 17.58 13.46
CA VAL A 178 -1.02 16.98 13.88
C VAL A 178 -1.34 15.81 14.80
N TRP A 179 -1.61 14.66 14.19
CA TRP A 179 -1.96 13.42 14.90
C TRP A 179 -1.56 12.19 14.07
N GLU A 180 -1.43 11.02 14.71
CA GLU A 180 -0.96 9.78 14.07
C GLU A 180 -1.99 9.09 13.16
N THR A 181 -3.18 9.67 12.97
CA THR A 181 -4.31 9.02 12.29
C THR A 181 -3.96 8.52 10.89
N SER A 182 -3.18 9.31 10.14
CA SER A 182 -2.78 8.99 8.77
C SER A 182 -1.75 7.85 8.71
N LEU A 183 -0.79 7.85 9.66
CA LEU A 183 0.17 6.76 9.81
C LEU A 183 -0.55 5.47 10.25
N THR A 184 -1.47 5.59 11.21
CA THR A 184 -2.28 4.47 11.71
C THR A 184 -3.12 3.83 10.61
N ALA A 185 -3.81 4.63 9.79
CA ALA A 185 -4.61 4.14 8.67
C ALA A 185 -3.75 3.38 7.64
N PHE A 186 -2.56 3.90 7.33
CA PHE A 186 -1.62 3.21 6.45
C PHE A 186 -1.13 1.90 7.05
N LEU A 187 -0.67 1.90 8.31
CA LEU A 187 -0.16 0.69 8.97
C LEU A 187 -1.24 -0.39 9.11
N LEU A 188 -2.47 -0.01 9.47
CA LEU A 188 -3.59 -0.94 9.55
C LEU A 188 -3.94 -1.53 8.18
N SER A 189 -4.08 -0.70 7.15
CA SER A 189 -4.34 -1.20 5.79
C SER A 189 -3.20 -2.08 5.27
N LEU A 190 -1.95 -1.77 5.61
CA LEU A 190 -0.80 -2.62 5.32
C LEU A 190 -0.87 -3.96 6.07
N ALA A 191 -1.27 -3.96 7.34
CA ALA A 191 -1.46 -5.17 8.14
C ALA A 191 -2.57 -6.06 7.57
N LEU A 192 -3.69 -5.48 7.14
CA LEU A 192 -4.76 -6.21 6.45
C LEU A 192 -4.26 -6.81 5.12
N LEU A 193 -3.54 -6.02 4.32
CA LEU A 193 -2.97 -6.52 3.06
C LEU A 193 -1.98 -7.68 3.31
N LEU A 194 -1.12 -7.57 4.32
CA LEU A 194 -0.19 -8.63 4.71
C LEU A 194 -0.93 -9.88 5.18
N THR A 195 -1.97 -9.71 6.01
CA THR A 195 -2.83 -10.81 6.48
C THR A 195 -3.44 -11.57 5.30
N LEU A 196 -4.00 -10.86 4.33
CA LEU A 196 -4.50 -11.47 3.09
C LEU A 196 -3.37 -12.18 2.32
N ARG A 197 -2.15 -11.60 2.25
CA ARG A 197 -0.99 -12.18 1.53
C ARG A 197 -0.59 -13.51 2.14
N MET A 198 -0.47 -13.56 3.46
CA MET A 198 -0.14 -14.76 4.21
C MET A 198 -1.25 -15.82 4.15
N ALA A 199 -2.51 -15.43 3.93
CA ALA A 199 -3.61 -16.40 3.84
C ALA A 199 -3.62 -17.21 2.54
N ASN A 200 -3.14 -16.68 1.41
CA ASN A 200 -3.17 -17.43 0.13
C ASN A 200 -1.94 -18.29 -0.11
N GLN A 201 -0.84 -18.05 0.60
CA GLN A 201 0.40 -18.78 0.43
C GLN A 201 0.95 -19.13 1.81
N PRO A 202 1.36 -20.39 2.06
CA PRO A 202 1.88 -20.78 3.36
C PRO A 202 3.04 -19.86 3.74
N PRO A 203 2.92 -19.11 4.85
CA PRO A 203 3.88 -18.07 5.18
C PRO A 203 5.22 -18.71 5.55
N ARG A 204 6.30 -18.22 4.93
CA ARG A 204 7.67 -18.49 5.41
C ARG A 204 7.83 -17.93 6.84
N PRO A 205 8.76 -18.44 7.65
CA PRO A 205 9.00 -17.92 9.01
C PRO A 205 9.25 -16.40 9.03
N ARG A 206 9.92 -15.86 8.01
CA ARG A 206 10.09 -14.41 7.82
C ARG A 206 8.78 -13.63 7.77
N GLY A 207 7.71 -14.21 7.23
CA GLY A 207 6.39 -13.57 7.16
C GLY A 207 5.77 -13.33 8.54
N TRP A 208 5.96 -14.28 9.48
CA TRP A 208 5.51 -14.13 10.86
C TRP A 208 6.30 -13.05 11.62
N ILE A 209 7.60 -12.96 11.37
CA ILE A 209 8.45 -11.89 11.94
C ILE A 209 7.98 -10.52 11.44
N ILE A 210 7.76 -10.37 10.12
CA ILE A 210 7.27 -9.12 9.54
C ILE A 210 5.87 -8.77 10.08
N PHE A 211 5.00 -9.77 10.22
CA PHE A 211 3.65 -9.58 10.79
C PHE A 211 3.71 -9.10 12.24
N GLY A 212 4.49 -9.76 13.10
CA GLY A 212 4.68 -9.36 14.49
C GLY A 212 5.32 -7.98 14.61
N LEU A 213 6.34 -7.68 13.81
CA LEU A 213 6.99 -6.37 13.79
C LEU A 213 6.00 -5.27 13.38
N LEU A 214 5.21 -5.50 12.33
CA LEU A 214 4.21 -4.54 11.87
C LEU A 214 3.15 -4.26 12.94
N TRP A 215 2.63 -5.29 13.60
CA TRP A 215 1.70 -5.12 14.71
C TRP A 215 2.32 -4.49 15.95
N GLY A 216 3.61 -4.73 16.20
CA GLY A 216 4.39 -4.03 17.23
C GLY A 216 4.50 -2.53 16.93
N VAL A 217 4.80 -2.16 15.67
CA VAL A 217 4.82 -0.75 15.24
C VAL A 217 3.44 -0.13 15.36
N ILE A 218 2.37 -0.86 15.01
CA ILE A 218 0.98 -0.40 15.24
C ILE A 218 0.73 -0.15 16.73
N ALA A 219 1.14 -1.06 17.62
CA ALA A 219 0.97 -0.89 19.07
C ALA A 219 1.69 0.36 19.60
N LEU A 220 2.86 0.68 19.06
CA LEU A 220 3.61 1.90 19.40
C LEU A 220 3.04 3.17 18.76
N THR A 221 2.18 3.04 17.74
CA THR A 221 1.53 4.16 17.05
C THR A 221 0.17 4.46 17.66
N ASN A 222 -0.70 3.45 17.75
CA ASN A 222 -2.06 3.56 18.24
C ASN A 222 -2.52 2.23 18.86
N THR A 223 -2.67 2.21 20.18
CA THR A 223 -3.07 1.01 20.95
C THR A 223 -4.50 0.58 20.70
N ALA A 224 -5.41 1.48 20.30
CA ALA A 224 -6.80 1.14 20.04
C ALA A 224 -6.93 0.18 18.84
N VAL A 225 -6.07 0.33 17.84
CA VAL A 225 -6.05 -0.53 16.65
C VAL A 225 -5.54 -1.94 16.95
N LEU A 226 -4.82 -2.13 18.05
CA LEU A 226 -4.35 -3.45 18.48
C LEU A 226 -5.52 -4.42 18.77
N SER A 227 -6.71 -3.89 19.04
CA SER A 227 -7.94 -4.70 19.14
C SER A 227 -8.22 -5.54 17.88
N MET A 228 -7.75 -5.12 16.70
CA MET A 228 -7.90 -5.87 15.44
C MET A 228 -6.91 -7.03 15.27
N LEU A 229 -5.81 -7.06 16.04
CA LEU A 229 -4.80 -8.12 15.99
C LEU A 229 -5.38 -9.53 16.18
N PRO A 230 -6.13 -9.83 17.27
CA PRO A 230 -6.65 -11.17 17.49
C PRO A 230 -7.56 -11.62 16.35
N PHE A 231 -8.38 -10.73 15.79
CA PHE A 231 -9.25 -11.06 14.66
C PHE A 231 -8.43 -11.42 13.41
N CYS A 232 -7.42 -10.63 13.07
CA CYS A 232 -6.54 -10.89 11.92
C CYS A 232 -5.76 -12.20 12.11
N LEU A 233 -5.21 -12.42 13.31
CA LEU A 233 -4.43 -13.61 13.65
C LEU A 233 -5.29 -14.87 13.64
N LEU A 234 -6.45 -14.86 14.30
CA LEU A 234 -7.36 -16.02 14.35
C LEU A 234 -7.89 -16.37 12.97
N TRP A 235 -8.28 -15.37 12.17
CA TRP A 235 -8.70 -15.59 10.79
C TRP A 235 -7.58 -16.19 9.93
N LEU A 236 -6.35 -15.69 10.07
CA LEU A 236 -5.19 -16.22 9.36
C LEU A 236 -4.90 -17.68 9.75
N LEU A 237 -4.90 -17.99 11.06
CA LEU A 237 -4.70 -19.35 11.55
C LEU A 237 -5.81 -20.30 11.07
N TYR A 238 -7.07 -19.84 11.07
CA TYR A 238 -8.20 -20.60 10.54
C TYR A 238 -8.01 -20.92 9.05
N ARG A 239 -7.63 -19.94 8.23
CA ARG A 239 -7.35 -20.13 6.79
C ARG A 239 -6.23 -21.14 6.55
N LEU A 240 -5.09 -20.97 7.23
CA LEU A 240 -3.94 -21.86 7.07
C LEU A 240 -4.25 -23.30 7.49
N ARG A 241 -5.04 -23.51 8.55
CA ARG A 241 -5.50 -24.83 8.97
C ARG A 241 -6.42 -25.46 7.93
N ARG A 242 -7.38 -24.70 7.41
CA ARG A 242 -8.33 -25.20 6.39
C ARG A 242 -7.62 -25.65 5.11
N ASP A 243 -6.66 -24.87 4.63
CA ASP A 243 -5.90 -25.21 3.41
C ASP A 243 -4.98 -26.41 3.62
N SER A 244 -4.41 -26.54 4.82
CA SER A 244 -3.60 -27.72 5.19
C SER A 244 -4.43 -29.01 5.20
N LEU A 245 -5.66 -28.95 5.74
CA LEU A 245 -6.59 -30.08 5.77
C LEU A 245 -7.07 -30.47 4.36
N ALA A 246 -7.43 -29.49 3.53
CA ALA A 246 -7.82 -29.73 2.14
C ALA A 246 -6.68 -30.38 1.32
N GLY A 247 -5.44 -29.91 1.49
CA GLY A 247 -4.27 -30.50 0.87
C GLY A 247 -3.92 -31.91 1.37
N ALA A 248 -4.22 -32.23 2.63
CA ALA A 248 -4.10 -33.60 3.16
C ALA A 248 -5.14 -34.54 2.53
N GLN A 249 -6.40 -34.10 2.41
CA GLN A 249 -7.47 -34.88 1.78
C GLN A 249 -7.17 -35.20 0.30
N LEU A 250 -6.71 -34.20 -0.48
CA LEU A 250 -6.31 -34.40 -1.88
C LEU A 250 -5.15 -35.39 -2.04
N ARG A 251 -4.17 -35.38 -1.12
CA ARG A 251 -3.06 -36.35 -1.12
C ARG A 251 -3.52 -37.76 -0.78
N CYS A 252 -4.42 -37.91 0.20
CA CYS A 252 -5.02 -39.20 0.55
C CYS A 252 -5.83 -39.79 -0.63
N LEU A 253 -6.71 -38.98 -1.26
CA LEU A 253 -7.48 -39.41 -2.42
C LEU A 253 -6.60 -39.81 -3.61
N ARG A 254 -5.50 -39.08 -3.85
CA ARG A 254 -4.53 -39.42 -4.89
C ARG A 254 -3.79 -40.73 -4.57
N LYS A 255 -3.43 -40.98 -3.32
CA LYS A 255 -2.78 -42.23 -2.88
C LYS A 255 -3.72 -43.44 -3.04
N ILE A 256 -5.00 -43.29 -2.68
CA ILE A 256 -6.04 -44.31 -2.88
C ILE A 256 -6.23 -44.62 -4.38
N ARG A 257 -6.32 -43.59 -5.24
CA ARG A 257 -6.47 -43.76 -6.69
C ARG A 257 -5.25 -44.40 -7.37
N ILE A 258 -4.05 -44.20 -6.84
CA ILE A 258 -2.84 -44.89 -7.33
C ILE A 258 -2.84 -46.36 -6.91
N HIS A 259 -3.26 -46.65 -5.68
CA HIS A 259 -3.33 -48.03 -5.18
C HIS A 259 -4.40 -48.86 -5.90
N SER A 260 -5.53 -48.26 -6.27
CA SER A 260 -6.59 -48.92 -7.06
C SER A 260 -6.24 -49.13 -8.54
N ARG A 261 -5.07 -48.67 -9.01
CA ARG A 261 -4.58 -48.86 -10.40
C ARG A 261 -3.47 -49.92 -10.50
N GLN A 262 -3.07 -50.57 -9.41
CA GLN A 262 -2.20 -51.74 -9.55
C GLN A 262 -3.01 -52.91 -10.12
N PRO A 263 -2.59 -53.51 -11.25
CA PRO A 263 -3.26 -54.68 -11.79
C PRO A 263 -3.13 -55.83 -10.80
N SER A 264 -4.27 -56.45 -10.49
CA SER A 264 -4.30 -57.71 -9.74
C SER A 264 -3.41 -58.74 -10.46
N PRO A 265 -2.52 -59.46 -9.76
CA PRO A 265 -1.76 -60.55 -10.36
C PRO A 265 -2.73 -61.69 -10.67
N ARG A 266 -3.38 -61.63 -11.83
CA ARG A 266 -4.13 -62.76 -12.38
C ARG A 266 -3.15 -63.75 -13.00
N ASN A 267 -3.03 -64.87 -12.31
CA ASN A 267 -2.77 -66.21 -12.84
C ASN A 267 -1.44 -66.39 -13.60
N ALA A 268 -0.36 -66.56 -12.85
CA ALA A 268 0.74 -67.42 -13.28
C ALA A 268 0.47 -68.84 -12.77
N HIS A 269 0.60 -69.83 -13.66
CA HIS A 269 0.42 -71.29 -13.49
C HIS A 269 -0.95 -71.86 -13.87
N GLY A 270 -1.17 -71.92 -15.19
CA GLY A 270 -1.73 -73.12 -15.82
C GLY A 270 -0.60 -73.88 -16.53
N GLN A 271 -0.63 -75.20 -16.37
CA GLN A 271 0.22 -76.26 -16.96
C GLN A 271 1.57 -76.52 -16.29
#